data_AF-A0A6L9HAN7-F1
#
_entry.id   AF-A0A6L9HAN7-F1
#
_cell.length_a   1.000
_cell.length_b   1.000
_cell.length_c   1.000
_cell.angle_alpha   90.00
_cell.angle_beta   90.00
_cell.angle_gamma   90.00
#
_symmetry.space_group_name_H-M   'P 1'
#
loop_
_entity.id
_entity.type
_entity.pdbx_description
1 polymer ?
#
loop_
_entity_poly.entity_id
_entity_poly.type
_entity_poly.pdbx_seq_one_letter_code
_entity_poly.pdbx_strand_id
1 'polypeptide(L)'
;MRARKPIRRTRPLRQEDIMICREALEQKSPGYMDENTKLTQIVYTLTGVRLLYGLFNICIFKMYDLSLAQPVILFLSAFFFLFWYMWMLRSGKLVAVFMLCVRGYSIISGGAALLNMATWLPYPLIFMLTAAGVMEFVEAVFCIYVLFHPFAAHTIRLNKALFQGLMLAAVDERELRRAAGYHNPYGEETDREDSGPESDEGGMK
;
A
#
# COMPACT_ATOMS: atom_id res chain seq x y z
N MET A 1 13.97 -15.34 -43.77
CA MET A 1 14.75 -14.43 -42.88
C MET A 1 13.99 -14.27 -41.56
N ARG A 2 14.53 -14.76 -40.43
CA ARG A 2 13.89 -14.60 -39.11
C ARG A 2 14.02 -13.13 -38.68
N ALA A 3 12.91 -12.41 -38.65
CA ALA A 3 12.83 -11.06 -38.10
C ALA A 3 13.22 -11.11 -36.62
N ARG A 4 14.37 -10.50 -36.27
CA ARG A 4 14.75 -10.25 -34.88
C ARG A 4 13.68 -9.35 -34.27
N LYS A 5 12.93 -9.86 -33.28
CA LYS A 5 12.06 -9.04 -32.42
C LYS A 5 12.92 -7.91 -31.83
N PRO A 6 12.50 -6.63 -31.94
CA PRO A 6 13.25 -5.54 -31.35
C PRO A 6 13.28 -5.73 -29.84
N ILE A 7 14.49 -5.64 -29.29
CA ILE A 7 14.80 -5.80 -27.87
C ILE A 7 14.01 -4.75 -27.09
N ARG A 8 13.18 -5.25 -26.17
CA ARG A 8 12.38 -4.52 -25.18
C ARG A 8 13.30 -3.59 -24.38
N ARG A 9 13.40 -2.30 -24.75
CA ARG A 9 14.12 -1.30 -23.96
C ARG A 9 13.15 -0.69 -22.94
N THR A 10 12.95 -1.40 -21.84
CA THR A 10 12.50 -0.77 -20.59
C THR A 10 13.59 0.23 -20.20
N ARG A 11 13.33 1.53 -20.34
CA ARG A 11 14.26 2.54 -19.83
C ARG A 11 14.30 2.37 -18.31
N PRO A 12 15.44 2.06 -17.68
CA PRO A 12 15.49 1.96 -16.23
C PRO A 12 15.15 3.35 -15.68
N LEU A 13 14.06 3.42 -14.94
CA LEU A 13 13.60 4.64 -14.29
C LEU A 13 14.67 5.04 -13.27
N ARG A 14 15.42 6.13 -13.52
CA ARG A 14 16.52 6.52 -12.65
C ARG A 14 15.98 7.16 -11.38
N GLN A 15 16.70 6.96 -10.28
CA GLN A 15 16.40 7.59 -8.98
C GLN A 15 16.28 9.13 -9.12
N GLU A 16 17.07 9.71 -10.02
CA GLU A 16 17.06 11.13 -10.38
C GLU A 16 15.70 11.57 -10.96
N ASP A 17 15.10 10.78 -11.86
CA ASP A 17 13.81 11.08 -12.48
C ASP A 17 12.68 11.09 -11.43
N ILE A 18 12.77 10.18 -10.45
CA ILE A 18 11.81 10.10 -9.33
C ILE A 18 11.92 11.34 -8.43
N MET A 19 13.15 11.83 -8.17
CA MET A 19 13.37 13.03 -7.37
C MET A 19 12.85 14.28 -8.09
N ILE A 20 13.13 14.43 -9.38
CA ILE A 20 12.63 15.56 -10.18
C ILE A 20 11.10 15.57 -10.20
N CYS A 21 10.45 14.41 -10.37
CA CYS A 21 9.00 14.32 -10.30
C CYS A 21 8.45 14.65 -8.91
N ARG A 22 9.16 14.28 -7.82
CA ARG A 22 8.77 14.64 -6.45
C ARG A 22 8.89 16.14 -6.18
N GLU A 23 9.96 16.78 -6.68
CA GLU A 23 10.15 18.23 -6.59
C GLU A 23 9.10 18.99 -7.38
N ALA A 24 8.76 18.52 -8.59
CA ALA A 24 7.67 19.09 -9.37
C ALA A 24 6.29 18.95 -8.67
N LEU A 25 6.11 17.87 -7.92
CA LEU A 25 4.93 17.65 -7.09
C LEU A 25 4.87 18.59 -5.87
N GLU A 26 6.01 18.84 -5.22
CA GLU A 26 6.11 19.82 -4.13
C GLU A 26 5.79 21.24 -4.63
N GLN A 27 6.30 21.61 -5.80
CA GLN A 27 5.98 22.90 -6.43
C GLN A 27 4.48 23.05 -6.73
N LYS A 28 3.80 21.96 -7.08
CA LYS A 28 2.36 21.93 -7.38
C LYS A 28 1.48 21.78 -6.13
N SER A 29 2.02 21.25 -5.03
CA SER A 29 1.30 20.99 -3.77
C SER A 29 2.26 21.17 -2.60
N PRO A 30 2.41 22.41 -2.08
CA PRO A 30 3.35 22.68 -1.01
C PRO A 30 3.00 21.90 0.26
N GLY A 31 4.00 21.29 0.90
CA GLY A 31 3.84 20.44 2.10
C GLY A 31 3.71 18.95 1.81
N TYR A 32 3.79 18.52 0.55
CA TYR A 32 3.73 17.11 0.17
C TYR A 32 4.96 16.32 0.67
N MET A 33 6.16 16.87 0.50
CA MET A 33 7.42 16.25 0.93
C MET A 33 7.48 16.05 2.45
N ASP A 34 7.02 17.05 3.21
CA ASP A 34 7.01 16.97 4.67
C ASP A 34 6.06 15.87 5.16
N GLU A 35 4.83 15.84 4.65
CA GLU A 35 3.83 14.82 5.02
C GLU A 35 4.27 13.41 4.57
N ASN A 36 4.87 13.27 3.37
CA ASN A 36 5.37 11.99 2.88
C ASN A 36 6.56 11.49 3.73
N THR A 37 7.43 12.39 4.16
CA THR A 37 8.56 12.07 5.04
C THR A 37 8.06 11.63 6.42
N LYS A 38 7.10 12.35 7.00
CA LYS A 38 6.44 11.95 8.26
C LYS A 38 5.82 10.56 8.17
N LEU A 39 5.04 10.29 7.11
CA LEU A 39 4.41 9.00 6.90
C LEU A 39 5.44 7.86 6.82
N THR A 40 6.53 8.11 6.08
CA THR A 40 7.62 7.17 5.89
C THR A 40 8.38 6.92 7.20
N GLN A 41 8.66 7.96 7.97
CA GLN A 41 9.32 7.87 9.27
C GLN A 41 8.49 7.08 10.29
N ILE A 42 7.17 7.32 10.36
CA ILE A 42 6.27 6.56 11.22
C ILE A 42 6.35 5.08 10.88
N VAL A 43 6.28 4.72 9.60
CA VAL A 43 6.33 3.32 9.16
C VAL A 43 7.68 2.67 9.47
N TYR A 44 8.80 3.37 9.23
CA TYR A 44 10.11 2.85 9.59
C TYR A 44 10.25 2.64 11.10
N THR A 45 9.71 3.55 11.90
CA THR A 45 9.72 3.45 13.36
C THR A 45 8.91 2.24 13.82
N LEU A 46 7.68 2.09 13.32
CA LEU A 46 6.82 0.93 13.65
C LEU A 46 7.44 -0.39 13.20
N THR A 47 8.03 -0.43 12.00
CA THR A 47 8.73 -1.60 11.48
C THR A 47 9.96 -1.93 12.34
N GLY A 48 10.72 -0.92 12.76
CA GLY A 48 11.90 -1.07 13.63
C GLY A 48 11.53 -1.62 15.00
N VAL A 49 10.48 -1.07 15.63
CA VAL A 49 9.94 -1.59 16.90
C VAL A 49 9.51 -3.04 16.74
N ARG A 50 8.87 -3.40 15.61
CA ARG A 50 8.45 -4.78 15.35
C ARG A 50 9.61 -5.74 15.16
N LEU A 51 10.67 -5.33 14.48
CA LEU A 51 11.90 -6.12 14.35
C LEU A 51 12.56 -6.35 15.71
N LEU A 52 12.67 -5.30 16.52
CA LEU A 52 13.23 -5.39 17.88
C LEU A 52 12.38 -6.32 18.76
N TYR A 53 11.06 -6.20 18.69
CA TYR A 53 10.13 -7.06 19.40
C TYR A 53 10.20 -8.52 18.90
N GLY A 54 10.34 -8.76 17.60
CA GLY A 54 10.56 -10.09 17.03
C GLY A 54 11.86 -10.73 17.54
N LEU A 55 12.97 -9.97 17.56
CA LEU A 55 14.24 -10.41 18.13
C LEU A 55 14.11 -10.74 19.63
N PHE A 56 13.43 -9.89 20.40
CA PHE A 56 13.16 -10.14 21.81
C PHE A 56 12.37 -11.43 22.02
N ASN A 57 11.34 -11.69 21.21
CA ASN A 57 10.57 -12.94 21.27
C ASN A 57 11.42 -14.18 20.95
N ILE A 58 12.31 -14.10 19.95
CA ILE A 58 13.24 -15.18 19.63
C ILE A 58 14.12 -15.51 20.84
N CYS A 59 14.66 -14.49 21.52
CA CYS A 59 15.47 -14.68 22.73
C CYS A 59 14.69 -15.34 23.86
N ILE A 60 13.47 -14.87 24.15
CA ILE A 60 12.62 -15.45 25.20
C ILE A 60 12.27 -16.90 24.87
N PHE A 61 11.82 -17.20 23.65
CA PHE A 61 11.49 -18.58 23.26
C PHE A 61 12.69 -19.52 23.31
N LYS A 62 13.90 -19.02 23.00
CA LYS A 62 15.14 -19.76 23.21
C LYS A 62 15.43 -20.06 24.68
N MET A 63 15.19 -19.12 25.60
CA MET A 63 15.42 -19.36 27.03
C MET A 63 14.44 -20.36 27.65
N TYR A 64 13.22 -20.43 27.13
CA TYR A 64 12.18 -21.35 27.61
C TYR A 64 12.09 -22.66 26.80
N ASP A 65 13.04 -22.94 25.90
CA ASP A 65 13.07 -24.13 25.03
C ASP A 65 11.76 -24.39 24.25
N LEU A 66 11.08 -23.31 23.80
CA LEU A 66 9.90 -23.41 22.95
C LEU A 66 10.25 -23.42 21.45
N SER A 67 9.28 -23.88 20.65
CA SER A 67 9.37 -23.85 19.19
C SER A 67 9.58 -22.43 18.65
N LEU A 68 10.62 -22.25 17.85
CA LEU A 68 10.98 -20.96 17.24
C LEU A 68 10.14 -20.59 16.02
N ALA A 69 9.23 -21.46 15.58
CA ALA A 69 8.40 -21.20 14.41
C ALA A 69 7.57 -19.91 14.57
N GLN A 70 6.89 -19.76 15.72
CA GLN A 70 6.08 -18.58 16.01
C GLN A 70 6.87 -17.26 16.05
N PRO A 71 7.99 -17.14 16.81
CA PRO A 71 8.74 -15.90 16.85
C PRO A 71 9.42 -15.55 15.52
N VAL A 72 9.76 -16.55 14.69
CA VAL A 72 10.26 -16.30 13.32
C VAL A 72 9.16 -15.77 12.41
N ILE A 73 7.94 -16.31 12.47
CA ILE A 73 6.79 -15.78 11.73
C ILE A 73 6.48 -14.34 12.15
N LEU A 74 6.53 -14.07 13.46
CA LEU A 74 6.36 -12.73 14.01
C LEU A 74 7.46 -11.77 13.52
N PHE A 75 8.71 -12.21 13.43
CA PHE A 75 9.79 -11.42 12.86
C PHE A 75 9.55 -11.12 11.36
N LEU A 76 9.11 -12.13 10.59
CA LEU A 76 8.74 -11.95 9.18
C LEU A 76 7.56 -10.99 8.98
N SER A 77 6.65 -10.91 9.96
CA SER A 77 5.51 -9.98 9.91
C SER A 77 5.93 -8.51 9.81
N ALA A 78 7.14 -8.15 10.26
CA ALA A 78 7.69 -6.80 10.09
C ALA A 78 7.95 -6.46 8.62
N PHE A 79 8.49 -7.41 7.86
CA PHE A 79 8.68 -7.24 6.42
C PHE A 79 7.35 -7.20 5.67
N PHE A 80 6.39 -8.03 6.09
CA PHE A 80 5.05 -7.99 5.53
C PHE A 80 4.37 -6.64 5.76
N PHE A 81 4.56 -6.02 6.93
CA PHE A 81 4.07 -4.66 7.22
C PHE A 81 4.70 -3.61 6.29
N LEU A 82 6.01 -3.66 6.08
CA LEU A 82 6.70 -2.74 5.18
C LEU A 82 6.27 -2.95 3.72
N PHE A 83 6.15 -4.20 3.29
CA PHE A 83 5.61 -4.55 1.98
C PHE A 83 4.20 -3.98 1.80
N TRP A 84 3.36 -4.11 2.83
CA TRP A 84 2.01 -3.60 2.82
C TRP A 84 1.96 -2.07 2.68
N TYR A 85 2.83 -1.36 3.41
CA TYR A 85 2.94 0.08 3.29
C TYR A 85 3.32 0.51 1.86
N MET A 86 4.30 -0.17 1.25
CA MET A 86 4.68 0.08 -0.14
C MET A 86 3.52 -0.21 -1.10
N TRP A 87 2.75 -1.25 -0.83
CA TRP A 87 1.54 -1.55 -1.58
C TRP A 87 0.48 -0.45 -1.44
N MET A 88 0.29 0.08 -0.23
CA MET A 88 -0.66 1.16 0.06
C MET A 88 -0.29 2.45 -0.67
N LEU A 89 1.00 2.81 -0.71
CA LEU A 89 1.50 3.94 -1.51
C LEU A 89 1.20 3.77 -3.01
N ARG A 90 1.23 2.53 -3.51
CA ARG A 90 0.99 2.22 -4.93
C ARG A 90 -0.49 2.13 -5.30
N SER A 91 -1.31 1.51 -4.45
CA SER A 91 -2.70 1.17 -4.78
C SER A 91 -3.71 2.20 -4.26
N GLY A 92 -3.33 2.97 -3.25
CA GLY A 92 -4.15 4.02 -2.63
C GLY A 92 -4.89 3.55 -1.37
N LYS A 93 -5.87 4.36 -0.94
CA LYS A 93 -6.58 4.24 0.34
C LYS A 93 -7.33 2.91 0.55
N LEU A 94 -7.76 2.25 -0.52
CA LEU A 94 -8.50 0.98 -0.43
C LEU A 94 -7.71 -0.11 0.31
N VAL A 95 -6.39 -0.08 0.17
CA VAL A 95 -5.49 -1.03 0.84
C VAL A 95 -5.35 -0.72 2.34
N ALA A 96 -5.48 0.54 2.74
CA ALA A 96 -5.56 0.92 4.15
C ALA A 96 -6.88 0.45 4.78
N VAL A 97 -8.00 0.51 4.06
CA VAL A 97 -9.28 -0.04 4.53
C VAL A 97 -9.20 -1.55 4.73
N PHE A 98 -8.68 -2.28 3.72
CA PHE A 98 -8.50 -3.72 3.84
C PHE A 98 -7.62 -4.08 5.05
N MET A 99 -6.52 -3.36 5.24
CA MET A 99 -5.63 -3.57 6.37
C MET A 99 -6.33 -3.33 7.69
N LEU A 100 -7.12 -2.26 7.79
CA LEU A 100 -7.89 -1.94 8.98
C LEU A 100 -8.86 -3.06 9.34
N CYS A 101 -9.55 -3.65 8.36
CA CYS A 101 -10.44 -4.79 8.58
C CYS A 101 -9.68 -6.03 9.08
N VAL A 102 -8.55 -6.37 8.44
CA VAL A 102 -7.71 -7.52 8.86
C VAL A 102 -7.18 -7.32 10.27
N ARG A 103 -6.74 -6.10 10.62
CA ARG A 103 -6.21 -5.77 11.94
C ARG A 103 -7.31 -5.73 13.00
N GLY A 104 -8.47 -5.17 12.68
CA GLY A 104 -9.63 -5.20 13.56
C GLY A 104 -10.03 -6.64 13.91
N TYR A 105 -10.05 -7.53 12.92
CA TYR A 105 -10.30 -8.95 13.16
C TYR A 105 -9.21 -9.60 14.03
N SER A 106 -7.94 -9.32 13.76
CA SER A 106 -6.81 -9.85 14.54
C SER A 106 -6.84 -9.40 16.00
N ILE A 107 -7.17 -8.14 16.27
CA ILE A 107 -7.28 -7.61 17.64
C ILE A 107 -8.42 -8.29 18.40
N ILE A 108 -9.58 -8.47 17.76
CA ILE A 108 -10.75 -9.11 18.40
C ILE A 108 -10.46 -10.60 18.67
N SER A 109 -10.00 -11.33 17.65
CA SER A 109 -9.73 -12.76 17.76
C SER A 109 -8.54 -13.07 18.68
N GLY A 110 -7.44 -12.33 18.55
CA GLY A 110 -6.26 -12.43 19.39
C GLY A 110 -6.54 -12.01 20.84
N GLY A 111 -7.32 -10.95 21.06
CA GLY A 111 -7.75 -10.52 22.39
C GLY A 111 -8.64 -11.55 23.09
N ALA A 112 -9.61 -12.13 22.37
CA ALA A 112 -10.46 -13.20 22.90
C ALA A 112 -9.65 -14.46 23.26
N ALA A 113 -8.69 -14.86 22.42
CA ALA A 113 -7.79 -15.98 22.71
C ALA A 113 -6.91 -15.71 23.94
N LEU A 114 -6.40 -14.49 24.08
CA LEU A 114 -5.64 -14.05 25.25
C LEU A 114 -6.46 -14.18 26.52
N LEU A 115 -7.68 -13.66 26.55
CA LEU A 115 -8.56 -13.72 27.73
C LEU A 115 -8.91 -15.15 28.12
N ASN A 116 -9.12 -16.03 27.14
CA ASN A 116 -9.43 -17.43 27.38
C ASN A 116 -8.24 -18.22 27.97
N MET A 117 -7.01 -17.86 27.60
CA MET A 117 -5.78 -18.55 27.98
C MET A 117 -5.01 -17.85 29.12
N ALA A 118 -5.42 -16.64 29.52
CA ALA A 118 -4.72 -15.77 30.45
C ALA A 118 -4.51 -16.40 31.83
N THR A 119 -5.41 -17.28 32.27
CA THR A 119 -5.32 -17.96 33.58
C THR A 119 -4.25 -19.03 33.63
N TRP A 120 -3.75 -19.51 32.49
CA TRP A 120 -2.80 -20.62 32.40
C TRP A 120 -1.42 -20.22 31.85
N LEU A 121 -1.30 -19.05 31.22
CA LEU A 121 -0.03 -18.60 30.63
C LEU A 121 0.93 -17.98 31.67
N PRO A 122 2.24 -18.23 31.55
CA PRO A 122 3.23 -17.55 32.38
C PRO A 122 3.28 -16.05 32.04
N TYR A 123 3.53 -15.21 33.04
CA TYR A 123 3.63 -13.74 32.91
C TYR A 123 4.43 -13.22 31.70
N PRO A 124 5.62 -13.75 31.35
CA PRO A 124 6.34 -13.29 30.16
C PRO A 124 5.58 -13.54 28.85
N LEU A 125 4.81 -14.64 28.74
CA LEU A 125 3.99 -14.91 27.56
C LEU A 125 2.78 -13.96 27.47
N ILE A 126 2.14 -13.67 28.62
CA ILE A 126 1.06 -12.69 28.68
C ILE A 126 1.58 -11.32 28.22
N PHE A 127 2.73 -10.89 28.75
CA PHE A 127 3.37 -9.63 28.36
C PHE A 127 3.69 -9.60 26.86
N MET A 128 4.24 -10.68 26.30
CA MET A 128 4.51 -10.77 24.86
C MET A 128 3.21 -10.62 24.06
N LEU A 129 2.18 -11.41 24.34
CA LEU A 129 0.91 -11.33 23.62
C LEU A 129 0.22 -9.96 23.74
N THR A 130 0.26 -9.34 24.92
CA THR A 130 -0.26 -7.97 25.11
C THR A 130 0.53 -6.96 24.28
N ALA A 131 1.86 -7.04 24.28
CA ALA A 131 2.70 -6.16 23.46
C ALA A 131 2.42 -6.36 21.96
N ALA A 132 2.19 -7.60 21.51
CA ALA A 132 1.76 -7.88 20.14
C ALA A 132 0.42 -7.20 19.82
N GLY A 133 -0.57 -7.31 20.71
CA GLY A 133 -1.87 -6.64 20.55
C GLY A 133 -1.77 -5.11 20.50
N VAL A 134 -0.92 -4.51 21.33
CA VAL A 134 -0.65 -3.06 21.30
C VAL A 134 -0.04 -2.66 19.96
N MET A 135 0.90 -3.43 19.42
CA MET A 135 1.49 -3.17 18.10
C MET A 135 0.44 -3.22 16.99
N GLU A 136 -0.45 -4.22 17.01
CA GLU A 136 -1.54 -4.30 16.02
C GLU A 136 -2.53 -3.15 16.16
N PHE A 137 -2.81 -2.71 17.38
CA PHE A 137 -3.66 -1.56 17.64
C PHE A 137 -3.05 -0.26 17.11
N VAL A 138 -1.76 -0.01 17.38
CA VAL A 138 -1.05 1.18 16.85
C VAL A 138 -1.07 1.19 15.32
N GLU A 139 -0.94 0.03 14.68
CA GLU A 139 -1.06 -0.09 13.22
C GLU A 139 -2.47 0.18 12.70
N ALA A 140 -3.50 -0.26 13.43
CA ALA A 140 -4.88 0.09 13.11
C ALA A 140 -5.12 1.60 13.22
N VAL A 141 -4.59 2.25 14.26
CA VAL A 141 -4.63 3.72 14.42
C VAL A 141 -3.90 4.42 13.27
N PHE A 142 -2.74 3.91 12.84
CA PHE A 142 -2.05 4.42 11.66
C PHE A 142 -2.89 4.31 10.38
N CYS A 143 -3.59 3.18 10.19
CA CYS A 143 -4.50 3.02 9.05
C CYS A 143 -5.65 4.03 9.09
N ILE A 144 -6.22 4.28 10.28
CA ILE A 144 -7.25 5.31 10.49
C ILE A 144 -6.68 6.70 10.15
N TYR A 145 -5.50 7.04 10.66
CA TYR A 145 -4.84 8.32 10.36
C TYR A 145 -4.67 8.52 8.85
N VAL A 146 -4.19 7.50 8.14
CA VAL A 146 -4.04 7.52 6.68
C VAL A 146 -5.37 7.71 5.94
N LEU A 147 -6.47 7.13 6.44
CA LEU A 147 -7.79 7.21 5.82
C LEU A 147 -8.45 8.58 6.02
N PHE A 148 -8.39 9.10 7.24
CA PHE A 148 -9.17 10.26 7.66
C PHE A 148 -8.39 11.58 7.65
N HIS A 149 -7.05 11.55 7.77
CA HIS A 149 -6.26 12.78 7.70
C HIS A 149 -6.18 13.29 6.25
N PRO A 150 -6.70 14.49 5.94
CA PRO A 150 -6.82 14.97 4.56
C PRO A 150 -5.46 15.12 3.86
N PHE A 151 -4.41 15.51 4.59
CA PHE A 151 -3.06 15.63 4.05
C PHE A 151 -2.43 14.27 3.74
N ALA A 152 -2.50 13.30 4.66
CA ALA A 152 -1.99 11.94 4.44
C ALA A 152 -2.72 11.24 3.28
N ALA A 153 -4.04 11.39 3.24
CA ALA A 153 -4.90 10.94 2.17
C ALA A 153 -4.52 11.53 0.80
N HIS A 154 -4.23 12.83 0.76
CA HIS A 154 -3.83 13.53 -0.45
C HIS A 154 -2.45 13.06 -0.92
N THR A 155 -1.49 12.97 -0.01
CA THR A 155 -0.12 12.47 -0.24
C THR A 155 -0.11 11.05 -0.81
N ILE A 156 -0.99 10.16 -0.34
CA ILE A 156 -1.11 8.80 -0.90
C ILE A 156 -1.70 8.82 -2.32
N ARG A 157 -2.69 9.68 -2.58
CA ARG A 157 -3.25 9.84 -3.93
C ARG A 157 -2.20 10.36 -4.91
N LEU A 158 -1.39 11.32 -4.46
CA LEU A 158 -0.26 11.87 -5.22
C LEU A 158 0.83 10.82 -5.46
N ASN A 159 1.21 10.03 -4.46
CA ASN A 159 2.15 8.92 -4.61
C ASN A 159 1.65 7.88 -5.62
N LYS A 160 0.36 7.54 -5.59
CA LYS A 160 -0.26 6.64 -6.59
C LYS A 160 -0.18 7.23 -8.00
N ALA A 161 -0.56 8.50 -8.17
CA ALA A 161 -0.53 9.17 -9.46
C ALA A 161 0.91 9.29 -10.01
N LEU A 162 1.87 9.59 -9.13
CA LEU A 162 3.30 9.59 -9.45
C LEU A 162 3.75 8.20 -9.93
N PHE A 163 3.41 7.13 -9.20
CA PHE A 163 3.79 5.77 -9.58
C PHE A 163 3.14 5.33 -10.90
N GLN A 164 1.89 5.71 -11.14
CA GLN A 164 1.21 5.45 -12.41
C GLN A 164 1.86 6.23 -13.56
N GLY A 165 2.18 7.51 -13.35
CA GLY A 165 2.88 8.34 -14.35
C GLY A 165 4.27 7.81 -14.68
N LEU A 166 5.02 7.34 -13.67
CA LEU A 166 6.32 6.72 -13.85
C LEU A 166 6.23 5.36 -14.55
N MET A 167 5.21 4.54 -14.25
CA MET A 167 4.96 3.29 -14.97
C MET A 167 4.60 3.54 -16.44
N LEU A 168 3.79 4.57 -16.72
CA LEU A 168 3.48 4.99 -18.09
C LEU A 168 4.72 5.51 -18.83
N ALA A 169 5.57 6.29 -18.16
CA ALA A 169 6.82 6.79 -18.73
C ALA A 169 7.87 5.68 -18.95
N ALA A 170 7.76 4.56 -18.24
CA ALA A 170 8.60 3.38 -18.42
C ALA A 170 8.15 2.49 -19.61
N VAL A 171 6.92 2.68 -20.11
CA VAL A 171 6.38 1.99 -21.30
C VAL A 171 6.75 2.81 -22.54
N ASP A 172 7.22 2.12 -23.59
CA ASP A 172 7.65 2.76 -24.83
C ASP A 172 6.46 3.47 -25.52
N GLU A 173 6.68 4.67 -26.04
CA GLU A 173 5.63 5.52 -26.64
C GLU A 173 4.96 4.82 -27.84
N ARG A 174 5.69 3.91 -28.50
CA ARG A 174 5.17 3.05 -29.58
C ARG A 174 4.17 2.01 -29.10
N GLU A 175 4.32 1.47 -27.89
CA GLU A 175 3.35 0.53 -27.29
C GLU A 175 2.11 1.28 -26.81
N LEU A 176 2.27 2.48 -26.22
CA LEU A 176 1.15 3.35 -25.86
C LEU A 176 0.31 3.74 -27.08
N ARG A 177 0.94 4.14 -28.20
CA ARG A 177 0.22 4.42 -29.45
C ARG A 177 -0.45 3.19 -30.05
N ARG A 178 0.14 2.00 -29.92
CA ARG A 178 -0.49 0.74 -30.37
C ARG A 178 -1.68 0.34 -29.49
N ALA A 179 -1.59 0.54 -28.17
CA ALA A 179 -2.68 0.26 -27.24
C ALA A 179 -3.82 1.30 -27.37
N ALA A 180 -3.49 2.56 -27.60
CA ALA A 180 -4.46 3.63 -27.85
C ALA A 180 -5.17 3.48 -29.22
N GLY A 181 -4.48 2.91 -30.21
CA GLY A 181 -5.06 2.54 -31.51
C GLY A 181 -5.67 1.14 -31.55
N TYR A 182 -5.66 0.39 -30.44
CA TYR A 182 -6.25 -0.94 -30.36
C TYR A 182 -7.76 -0.82 -30.14
N HIS A 183 -8.53 -1.02 -31.20
CA HIS A 183 -9.96 -1.21 -31.11
C HIS A 183 -10.22 -2.66 -30.73
N ASN A 184 -10.85 -2.90 -29.57
CA ASN A 184 -11.10 -4.25 -29.05
C ASN A 184 -12.22 -4.92 -29.87
N PRO A 185 -11.94 -5.95 -30.68
CA PRO A 185 -12.97 -6.60 -31.51
C PRO A 185 -13.92 -7.50 -30.71
N TYR A 186 -13.68 -7.67 -29.41
CA TYR A 186 -14.52 -8.44 -28.48
C TYR A 186 -15.01 -7.58 -27.29
N GLY A 187 -14.87 -6.25 -27.38
CA GLY A 187 -15.46 -5.35 -26.39
C GLY A 187 -16.96 -5.33 -26.64
N GLU A 188 -17.73 -5.96 -25.76
CA GLU A 188 -19.19 -5.94 -25.82
C GLU A 188 -19.67 -4.49 -25.94
N GLU A 189 -20.34 -4.17 -27.04
CA GLU A 189 -21.06 -2.92 -27.26
C GLU A 189 -22.20 -2.83 -26.25
N THR A 190 -21.93 -2.40 -25.01
CA THR A 190 -23.00 -2.27 -24.00
C THR A 190 -23.06 -0.93 -23.30
N ASP A 191 -22.32 0.09 -23.76
CA ASP A 191 -22.42 1.46 -23.22
C ASP A 191 -22.57 2.52 -24.33
N ARG A 192 -23.46 2.29 -25.30
CA ARG A 192 -24.09 3.40 -26.03
C ARG A 192 -25.39 3.73 -25.30
N GLU A 193 -25.31 4.62 -24.31
CA GLU A 193 -26.47 5.42 -23.95
C GLU A 193 -26.85 6.24 -25.18
N ASP A 194 -28.01 5.90 -25.73
CA ASP A 194 -28.63 6.48 -26.90
C ASP A 194 -29.05 7.91 -26.57
N SER A 195 -28.15 8.88 -26.76
CA SER A 195 -28.53 10.29 -26.84
C SER A 195 -29.29 10.50 -28.14
N GLY A 196 -30.62 10.47 -28.05
CA GLY A 196 -31.55 10.73 -29.15
C GLY A 196 -31.32 12.08 -29.84
N PRO A 197 -31.75 12.22 -31.10
CA PRO A 197 -31.34 13.31 -31.98
C PRO A 197 -31.93 14.66 -31.57
N GLU A 198 -31.06 15.69 -31.54
CA GLU A 198 -31.42 17.11 -31.60
C GLU A 198 -32.30 17.37 -32.82
N SER A 199 -33.53 17.82 -32.60
CA SER A 199 -34.37 18.44 -33.62
C SER A 199 -34.02 19.94 -33.70
N ASP A 200 -33.24 20.27 -34.72
CA ASP A 200 -32.95 21.63 -35.19
C ASP A 200 -34.13 22.12 -36.05
N GLU A 201 -34.96 23.03 -35.51
CA GLU A 201 -35.89 23.84 -36.30
C GLU A 201 -35.68 25.33 -35.93
N GLY A 202 -34.70 25.95 -36.59
CA GLY A 202 -34.65 27.40 -36.80
C GLY A 202 -35.56 27.80 -37.96
N GLY A 203 -36.52 28.70 -37.71
CA GLY A 203 -37.60 29.04 -38.64
C GLY A 203 -37.26 29.97 -39.80
N MET A 204 -38.22 30.05 -40.76
CA MET A 204 -38.70 31.28 -41.41
C MET A 204 -39.65 30.90 -42.57
N LYS A 205 -40.93 31.25 -42.43
CA LYS A 205 -41.74 32.05 -43.38
C LYS A 205 -43.11 32.35 -42.77
#